data_AF-A0A842RLH8-F1
#
_entry.id   AF-A0A842RLH8-F1
#
_cell.length_a   1.000
_cell.length_b   1.000
_cell.length_c   1.000
_cell.angle_alpha   90.00
_cell.angle_beta   90.00
_cell.angle_gamma   90.00
#
_symmetry.space_group_name_H-M   'P 1'
#
loop_
_entity.id
_entity.type
_entity.pdbx_description
1 polymer ?
#
loop_
_entity_poly.entity_id
_entity_poly.type
_entity_poly.pdbx_seq_one_letter_code
_entity_poly.pdbx_strand_id
1 'polypeptide(L)'
;MQGGSLNFNYEKASLYCGSALFPSDVKYHSGSITGSASYAELTAVGFEKLIGGTRTGSAISITKNSEPEYFQLEFTVTTDSVSFVVSLVRVTSGKLSMEFVRDNYIIPEFDFEAFADSSGTVGAIFAGDVS
;
A
#
# COMPACT_ATOMS: atom_id res chain seq x y z
N MET A 1 -10.56 -5.10 3.36
CA MET A 1 -10.20 -3.82 4.01
C MET A 1 -11.44 -2.97 4.12
N GLN A 2 -11.59 -2.18 5.18
CA GLN A 2 -12.81 -1.39 5.42
C GLN A 2 -12.68 0.06 4.91
N GLY A 3 -11.45 0.53 4.75
CA GLY A 3 -11.13 1.83 4.18
C GLY A 3 -9.64 1.93 3.88
N GLY A 4 -9.29 2.82 2.96
CA GLY A 4 -7.91 3.10 2.63
C GLY A 4 -7.79 4.26 1.64
N SER A 5 -6.66 4.96 1.71
CA SER A 5 -6.29 6.01 0.76
C SER A 5 -5.15 5.51 -0.11
N LEU A 6 -5.20 5.84 -1.41
CA LEU A 6 -4.18 5.48 -2.38
C LEU A 6 -3.65 6.75 -3.04
N ASN A 7 -2.35 7.00 -2.91
CA ASN A 7 -1.67 8.15 -3.47
C ASN A 7 -0.67 7.69 -4.53
N PHE A 8 -0.84 8.22 -5.74
CA PHE A 8 0.11 8.08 -6.83
C PHE A 8 0.99 9.33 -6.87
N ASN A 9 2.27 9.19 -6.57
CA ASN A 9 3.22 10.29 -6.62
C ASN A 9 4.16 10.12 -7.83
N TYR A 10 4.51 11.23 -8.47
CA TYR A 10 5.40 11.25 -9.63
C TYR A 10 6.44 12.35 -9.48
N GLU A 11 7.72 11.98 -9.53
CA GLU A 11 8.83 12.93 -9.55
C GLU A 11 9.07 13.43 -10.98
N LYS A 12 9.15 14.76 -11.11
CA LYS A 12 9.36 15.46 -12.38
C LYS A 12 10.78 16.00 -12.47
N ALA A 13 11.54 15.55 -13.45
CA ALA A 13 12.80 16.17 -13.86
C ALA A 13 12.52 17.18 -14.98
N SER A 14 12.97 18.43 -14.80
CA SER A 14 12.85 19.47 -15.82
C SER A 14 14.18 19.67 -16.53
N LEU A 15 14.18 19.61 -17.86
CA LEU A 15 15.37 19.84 -18.69
C LEU A 15 15.42 21.31 -19.11
N TYR A 16 16.57 21.95 -18.88
CA TYR A 16 16.86 23.31 -19.31
C TYR A 16 17.95 23.28 -20.39
N CYS A 17 17.75 23.99 -21.49
CA CYS A 17 18.74 24.11 -22.55
C CYS A 17 19.46 25.46 -22.45
N GLY A 18 20.73 25.47 -22.03
CA GLY A 18 21.56 26.68 -21.99
C GLY A 18 21.07 27.75 -21.00
N SER A 19 20.99 29.01 -21.43
CA SER A 19 20.65 30.18 -20.60
C SER A 19 19.14 30.43 -20.41
N ALA A 20 18.28 29.45 -20.72
CA ALA A 20 16.83 29.61 -20.66
C ALA A 20 16.30 29.62 -19.21
N LEU A 21 15.40 30.57 -18.91
CA LEU A 21 14.72 30.72 -17.61
C LEU A 21 13.53 29.78 -17.41
N PHE A 22 13.02 29.14 -18.48
CA PHE A 22 11.90 28.20 -18.45
C PHE A 22 12.33 26.84 -19.00
N PRO A 23 11.83 25.73 -18.42
CA PRO A 23 12.21 24.39 -18.85
C PRO A 23 11.67 24.07 -20.25
N SER A 24 12.51 23.47 -21.09
CA SER A 24 12.16 23.11 -22.46
C SER A 24 11.47 21.75 -22.57
N ASP A 25 11.61 20.90 -21.56
CA ASP A 25 10.98 19.58 -21.48
C ASP A 25 10.83 19.15 -20.01
N VAL A 26 9.79 18.36 -19.72
CA VAL A 26 9.52 17.81 -18.38
C VAL A 26 9.34 16.30 -18.52
N LYS A 27 10.21 15.54 -17.86
CA LYS A 27 10.16 14.07 -17.87
C LYS A 27 9.82 13.54 -16.48
N TYR A 28 9.02 12.49 -16.44
CA TYR A 28 8.75 11.71 -15.24
C TYR A 28 9.81 10.62 -15.11
N HIS A 29 10.53 10.56 -13.98
CA HIS A 29 11.66 9.62 -13.83
C HIS A 29 11.47 8.59 -12.71
N SER A 30 10.63 8.89 -11.73
CA SER A 30 10.31 7.99 -10.61
C SER A 30 8.86 8.20 -10.22
N GLY A 31 8.17 7.12 -9.88
CA GLY A 31 6.82 7.16 -9.35
C GLY A 31 6.72 6.20 -8.17
N SER A 32 6.02 6.62 -7.12
CA SER A 32 5.73 5.77 -5.97
C SER A 32 4.22 5.68 -5.75
N ILE A 33 3.79 4.49 -5.36
CA ILE A 33 2.41 4.26 -4.92
C ILE A 33 2.48 4.02 -3.43
N THR A 34 1.88 4.92 -2.68
CA THR A 34 1.84 4.86 -1.22
C THR A 34 0.42 5.08 -0.75
N GLY A 35 0.14 4.76 0.51
CA GLY A 35 -1.18 5.01 1.06
C GLY A 35 -1.29 4.52 2.49
N SER A 36 -2.50 4.64 3.01
CA SER A 36 -2.87 4.09 4.30
C SER A 36 -4.06 3.17 4.14
N ALA A 37 -4.13 2.10 4.92
CA ALA A 37 -5.26 1.17 4.91
C ALA A 37 -5.58 0.70 6.32
N SER A 38 -6.85 0.34 6.52
CA SER A 38 -7.34 -0.24 7.76
C SER A 38 -7.92 -1.63 7.55
N TYR A 39 -7.64 -2.52 8.50
CA TYR A 39 -8.22 -3.85 8.50
C TYR A 39 -9.69 -3.79 8.91
N ALA A 40 -10.55 -4.51 8.18
CA ALA A 40 -11.93 -4.77 8.63
C ALA A 40 -11.94 -5.84 9.73
N GLU A 41 -11.15 -6.88 9.52
CA GLU A 41 -10.91 -7.97 10.47
C GLU A 41 -9.42 -8.30 10.45
N LEU A 42 -8.78 -8.24 11.61
CA LEU A 42 -7.37 -8.57 11.72
C LEU A 42 -7.17 -10.08 11.83
N THR A 43 -6.66 -10.69 10.76
CA THR A 43 -6.13 -12.05 10.85
C THR A 43 -4.70 -12.01 11.37
N ALA A 44 -4.34 -12.97 12.20
CA ALA A 44 -3.01 -12.96 12.79
C ALA A 44 -1.90 -13.35 11.79
N VAL A 45 -2.23 -13.97 10.66
CA VAL A 45 -1.31 -14.12 9.51
C VAL A 45 -1.09 -12.77 8.82
N GLY A 46 -2.15 -11.97 8.63
CA GLY A 46 -2.02 -10.62 8.11
C GLY A 46 -1.17 -9.75 9.04
N PHE A 47 -1.43 -9.83 10.35
CA PHE A 47 -0.68 -9.08 11.35
C PHE A 47 0.81 -9.44 11.37
N GLU A 48 1.14 -10.74 11.29
CA GLU A 48 2.51 -11.24 11.19
C GLU A 48 3.28 -10.60 10.03
N LYS A 49 2.66 -10.54 8.85
CA LYS A 49 3.26 -9.93 7.65
C LYS A 49 3.50 -8.43 7.80
N LEU A 50 2.58 -7.70 8.43
CA LEU A 50 2.72 -6.26 8.67
C LEU A 50 3.88 -5.91 9.60
N ILE A 51 4.25 -6.79 10.53
CA ILE A 51 5.28 -6.52 11.53
C ILE A 51 6.59 -7.28 11.28
N GLY A 52 6.61 -8.21 10.31
CA GLY A 52 7.78 -9.03 10.03
C GLY A 52 8.08 -10.09 11.09
N GLY A 53 7.06 -10.48 11.85
CA GLY A 53 7.21 -11.46 12.93
C GLY A 53 7.26 -12.89 12.42
N THR A 54 7.56 -13.82 13.31
CA THR A 54 7.37 -15.26 13.05
C THR A 54 6.31 -15.80 14.00
N ARG A 55 5.22 -16.32 13.44
CA ARG A 55 4.15 -16.92 14.22
C ARG A 55 4.50 -18.34 14.63
N THR A 56 4.31 -18.65 15.90
CA THR A 56 4.35 -20.02 16.43
C THR A 56 3.15 -20.24 17.35
N GLY A 57 2.19 -21.03 16.89
CA GLY A 57 0.93 -21.24 17.60
C GLY A 57 0.12 -19.95 17.73
N SER A 58 -0.05 -19.45 18.97
CA SER A 58 -0.79 -18.22 19.28
C SER A 58 0.11 -16.99 19.49
N ALA A 59 1.43 -17.14 19.39
CA ALA A 59 2.38 -16.06 19.59
C ALA A 59 2.99 -15.62 18.26
N ILE A 60 3.25 -14.31 18.12
CA ILE A 60 4.06 -13.75 17.04
C ILE A 60 5.32 -13.21 17.69
N SER A 61 6.46 -13.80 17.34
CA SER A 61 7.78 -13.43 17.87
C SER A 61 8.42 -12.39 16.96
N ILE A 62 8.88 -11.28 17.54
CA ILE A 62 9.62 -10.24 16.83
C ILE A 62 11.08 -10.33 17.26
N THR A 63 12.00 -10.31 16.29
CA THR A 63 13.45 -10.34 16.53
C THR A 63 14.11 -9.08 15.97
N LYS A 64 15.41 -8.90 16.22
CA LYS A 64 16.19 -7.80 15.64
C LYS A 64 16.25 -7.81 14.10
N ASN A 65 15.93 -8.93 13.46
CA ASN A 65 15.94 -9.11 12.01
C ASN A 65 14.53 -9.17 11.43
N SER A 66 13.50 -8.94 12.25
CA SER A 66 12.12 -8.92 11.77
C SER A 66 11.90 -7.68 10.91
N GLU A 67 11.55 -7.90 9.64
CA GLU A 67 11.23 -6.86 8.67
C GLU A 67 9.86 -7.17 8.05
N PRO A 68 9.00 -6.17 7.83
CA PRO A 68 7.71 -6.40 7.20
C PRO A 68 7.82 -7.17 5.89
N GLU A 69 6.98 -8.20 5.75
CA GLU A 69 6.97 -9.03 4.56
C GLU A 69 6.20 -8.34 3.43
N TYR A 70 6.49 -8.78 2.19
CA TYR A 70 5.68 -8.37 1.06
C TYR A 70 4.34 -9.11 1.05
N PHE A 71 3.26 -8.37 0.77
CA PHE A 71 1.92 -8.92 0.60
C PHE A 71 1.20 -8.27 -0.59
N GLN A 72 0.04 -8.81 -0.93
CA GLN A 72 -0.85 -8.25 -1.94
C GLN A 72 -1.94 -7.41 -1.28
N LEU A 73 -2.33 -6.32 -1.93
CA LEU A 73 -3.34 -5.40 -1.43
C LEU A 73 -4.41 -5.21 -2.50
N GLU A 74 -5.67 -5.44 -2.15
CA GLU A 74 -6.79 -5.23 -3.06
C GLU A 74 -7.81 -4.27 -2.44
N PHE A 75 -8.00 -3.12 -3.07
CA PHE A 75 -9.09 -2.20 -2.77
C PHE A 75 -10.25 -2.50 -3.69
N THR A 76 -11.41 -2.80 -3.12
CA THR A 76 -12.61 -3.09 -3.89
C THR A 76 -13.73 -2.19 -3.39
N VAL A 77 -14.31 -1.43 -4.33
CA VAL A 77 -15.54 -0.68 -4.13
C VAL A 77 -16.58 -1.28 -5.05
N THR A 78 -17.70 -1.73 -4.49
CA THR A 78 -18.80 -2.31 -5.27
C THR A 78 -20.05 -1.47 -5.09
N THR A 79 -20.59 -0.96 -6.19
CA THR A 79 -21.87 -0.24 -6.24
C THR A 79 -22.73 -0.89 -7.32
N ASP A 80 -23.99 -1.18 -7.01
CA ASP A 80 -24.95 -1.74 -7.98
C ASP A 80 -24.45 -2.96 -8.77
N SER A 81 -23.72 -3.86 -8.09
CA SER A 81 -23.08 -5.06 -8.66
C SER A 81 -21.95 -4.79 -9.66
N VAL A 82 -21.49 -3.54 -9.77
CA VAL A 82 -20.30 -3.15 -10.52
C VAL A 82 -19.16 -2.88 -9.54
N SER A 83 -18.01 -3.47 -9.78
CA SER A 83 -16.83 -3.33 -8.92
C SER A 83 -15.74 -2.48 -9.56
N PHE A 84 -15.25 -1.51 -8.80
CA PHE A 84 -13.98 -0.85 -9.02
C PHE A 84 -12.94 -1.53 -8.13
N VAL A 85 -11.97 -2.18 -8.75
CA VAL A 85 -10.92 -2.92 -8.03
C VAL A 85 -9.55 -2.35 -8.36
N VAL A 86 -8.78 -2.02 -7.33
CA VAL A 86 -7.36 -1.71 -7.45
C VAL A 86 -6.58 -2.80 -6.75
N SER A 87 -5.78 -3.54 -7.52
CA SER A 87 -4.92 -4.62 -7.02
C SER A 87 -3.46 -4.20 -7.11
N LEU A 88 -2.73 -4.30 -6.00
CA LEU A 88 -1.29 -4.10 -5.92
C LEU A 88 -0.62 -5.44 -5.64
N VAL A 89 0.32 -5.81 -6.51
CA VAL A 89 0.91 -7.17 -6.55
C VAL A 89 1.93 -7.37 -5.43
N ARG A 90 2.61 -6.30 -5.04
CA ARG A 90 3.66 -6.35 -4.02
C ARG A 90 3.67 -5.06 -3.23
N VAL A 91 3.26 -5.13 -1.97
CA VAL A 91 3.30 -4.01 -1.02
C VAL A 91 4.04 -4.43 0.24
N THR A 92 4.63 -3.47 0.93
CA THR A 92 5.12 -3.65 2.30
C THR A 92 4.54 -2.58 3.21
N SER A 93 4.45 -2.85 4.51
CA SER A 93 4.02 -1.85 5.48
C SER A 93 5.19 -0.93 5.86
N GLY A 94 4.92 0.38 5.92
CA GLY A 94 5.89 1.39 6.36
C GLY A 94 5.76 1.69 7.85
N LYS A 95 4.53 1.93 8.30
CA LYS A 95 4.19 2.24 9.68
C LYS A 95 2.91 1.52 10.07
N LEU A 96 2.86 1.02 11.29
CA LEU A 96 1.67 0.41 11.89
C LEU A 96 1.28 1.20 13.14
N SER A 97 0.00 1.55 13.24
CA SER A 97 -0.61 2.20 14.39
C SER A 97 -1.76 1.35 14.90
N MET A 98 -1.79 1.12 16.21
CA MET A 98 -2.86 0.38 16.87
C MET A 98 -3.14 0.96 18.24
N GLU A 99 -4.42 1.08 18.57
CA GLU A 99 -4.86 1.47 19.90
C GLU A 99 -5.49 0.26 20.61
N PHE A 100 -4.96 -0.06 21.80
CA PHE A 100 -5.49 -1.13 22.64
C PHE A 100 -6.55 -0.58 23.59
N VAL A 101 -7.76 -0.39 23.07
CA VAL A 101 -8.91 0.07 23.86
C VAL A 101 -9.76 -1.12 24.28
N ARG A 102 -10.19 -1.17 25.55
CA ARG A 102 -10.89 -2.33 26.10
C ARG A 102 -12.34 -2.46 25.60
N ASP A 103 -12.93 -1.35 25.14
CA ASP A 103 -14.34 -1.24 24.80
C ASP A 103 -14.62 -1.19 23.29
N ASN A 104 -13.58 -1.27 22.44
CA ASN A 104 -13.68 -1.21 20.99
C ASN A 104 -12.93 -2.36 20.31
N TYR A 105 -13.32 -2.66 19.08
CA TYR A 105 -12.58 -3.55 18.20
C TYR A 105 -11.20 -2.94 17.88
N ILE A 106 -10.15 -3.76 17.93
CA ILE A 106 -8.81 -3.34 17.52
C ILE A 106 -8.77 -3.32 15.99
N ILE A 107 -8.74 -2.11 15.42
CA ILE A 107 -8.59 -1.88 13.98
C ILE A 107 -7.20 -1.29 13.75
N PRO A 108 -6.22 -2.08 13.29
CA PRO A 108 -4.92 -1.54 12.91
C PRO A 108 -5.03 -0.68 11.66
N GLU A 109 -4.37 0.47 11.73
CA GLU A 109 -4.08 1.31 10.59
C GLU A 109 -2.62 1.15 10.22
N PHE A 110 -2.33 1.02 8.93
CA PHE A 110 -0.96 0.93 8.45
C PHE A 110 -0.77 1.75 7.19
N ASP A 111 0.43 2.32 7.08
CA ASP A 111 0.92 2.91 5.85
C ASP A 111 1.56 1.81 4.99
N PHE A 112 1.44 1.91 3.68
CA PHE A 112 2.03 0.97 2.74
C PHE A 112 2.76 1.67 1.60
N GLU A 113 3.69 0.94 1.00
CA GLU A 113 4.37 1.29 -0.25
C GLU A 113 4.31 0.10 -1.21
N ALA A 114 4.00 0.36 -2.47
CA ALA A 114 3.93 -0.65 -3.52
C ALA A 114 5.19 -0.70 -4.38
N PHE A 115 5.57 -1.91 -4.77
CA PHE A 115 6.75 -2.21 -5.56
C PHE A 115 6.38 -3.01 -6.80
N ALA A 116 7.24 -2.95 -7.81
CA ALA A 116 7.15 -3.84 -8.96
C ALA A 116 7.51 -5.28 -8.56
N ASP A 117 6.83 -6.25 -9.17
CA ASP A 117 7.25 -7.64 -9.17
C ASP A 117 8.45 -7.88 -10.11
N SER A 118 8.90 -9.14 -10.21
CA SER A 118 10.01 -9.54 -11.10
C SER A 118 9.72 -9.31 -12.59
N SER A 119 8.45 -9.11 -12.97
CA SER A 119 8.00 -8.85 -14.33
C SER A 119 7.78 -7.35 -14.60
N GLY A 120 8.03 -6.48 -13.62
CA GLY A 120 7.83 -5.03 -13.74
C GLY A 120 6.38 -4.58 -13.45
N THR A 121 5.51 -5.47 -13.01
CA THR A 121 4.11 -5.15 -12.71
C THR A 121 3.98 -4.65 -11.28
N VAL A 122 3.37 -3.47 -11.10
CA VAL A 122 3.10 -2.91 -9.76
C VAL A 122 1.67 -3.23 -9.30
N GLY A 123 0.72 -3.20 -10.22
CA GLY A 123 -0.70 -3.40 -9.93
C GLY A 123 -1.58 -3.31 -11.17
N ALA A 124 -2.87 -3.56 -10.99
CA ALA A 124 -3.90 -3.44 -12.01
C ALA A 124 -5.13 -2.71 -11.44
N ILE A 125 -5.80 -1.94 -12.30
CA ILE A 125 -7.08 -1.31 -11.98
C ILE A 125 -8.13 -1.93 -12.89
N PHE A 126 -9.13 -2.56 -12.29
CA PHE A 126 -10.32 -3.07 -12.96
C PHE A 126 -11.45 -2.08 -12.72
N ALA A 127 -11.63 -1.18 -13.68
CA ALA A 127 -12.70 -0.21 -13.66
C ALA A 127 -13.97 -0.83 -14.25
N GLY A 128 -14.81 -1.44 -13.40
CA GLY A 128 -16.23 -1.43 -13.68
C GLY A 128 -16.72 0.03 -13.63
N ASP A 129 -17.68 0.41 -14.46
CA ASP A 129 -18.22 1.78 -14.46
C ASP A 129 -19.04 1.99 -13.18
N VAL A 130 -18.40 2.52 -12.14
CA VAL A 130 -19.01 2.78 -10.83
C VAL A 130 -19.39 4.26 -10.81
N SER A 131 -20.53 4.60 -11.41
CA SER A 131 -21.09 5.97 -11.43
C SER A 131 -22.06 6.21 -10.28
#